data_AF-A0A8J3PG25-F1
#
_entry.id   AF-A0A8J3PG25-F1
#
_cell.length_a   1.000
_cell.length_b   1.000
_cell.length_c   1.000
_cell.angle_alpha   90.00
_cell.angle_beta   90.00
_cell.angle_gamma   90.00
#
_symmetry.space_group_name_H-M   'P 1'
#
loop_
_entity.id
_entity.type
_entity.pdbx_description
1 polymer ?
#
loop_
_entity_poly.entity_id
_entity_poly.type
_entity_poly.pdbx_seq_one_letter_code
_entity_poly.pdbx_strand_id
1 'polypeptide(L)'
;MRPYSAGEAHLRWPLFPVLVHGPSMAPTLRHGDMLLVRRGGRPVRTGDVVVARFRSRPGLLVVKRVRRAQDGGWWLIGDNGLVTDDSRAYGVADVVGRVLCRYWPRPGRLDRGAGSADE
;
A
#
# COMPACT_ATOMS: atom_id res chain seq x y z
N MET A 1 -41.78 3.93 23.97
CA MET A 1 -40.86 2.78 23.95
C MET A 1 -40.36 2.63 22.52
N ARG A 2 -39.09 2.97 22.24
CA ARG A 2 -38.50 2.86 20.90
C ARG A 2 -37.70 1.55 20.85
N PRO A 3 -37.97 0.62 19.91
CA PRO A 3 -37.12 -0.56 19.79
C PRO A 3 -35.73 -0.14 19.28
N TYR A 4 -34.70 -0.68 19.93
CA TYR A 4 -33.31 -0.62 19.49
C TYR A 4 -33.21 -1.35 18.15
N SER A 5 -32.89 -0.64 17.07
CA SER A 5 -32.44 -1.24 15.82
C SER A 5 -31.03 -1.76 16.04
N ALA A 6 -30.88 -3.09 16.19
CA ALA A 6 -29.59 -3.74 16.11
C ALA A 6 -29.07 -3.54 14.68
N GLY A 7 -28.23 -2.53 14.47
CA GLY A 7 -27.47 -2.41 13.25
C GLY A 7 -26.58 -3.63 13.13
N GLU A 8 -26.85 -4.47 12.13
CA GLU A 8 -25.97 -5.55 11.71
C GLU A 8 -24.60 -4.93 11.43
N ALA A 9 -23.68 -5.10 12.38
CA ALA A 9 -22.27 -4.87 12.14
C ALA A 9 -21.83 -5.92 11.13
N HIS A 10 -21.96 -5.61 9.85
CA HIS A 10 -21.27 -6.32 8.78
C HIS A 10 -19.79 -6.24 9.14
N LEU A 11 -19.27 -7.30 9.74
CA LEU A 11 -17.88 -7.48 10.06
C LEU A 11 -17.14 -7.71 8.73
N ARG A 12 -17.07 -6.66 7.90
CA ARG A 12 -16.19 -6.63 6.73
C ARG A 12 -14.79 -6.57 7.32
N TRP A 13 -14.19 -7.73 7.51
CA TRP A 13 -12.82 -7.82 7.98
C TRP A 13 -11.99 -6.85 7.15
N PRO A 14 -11.22 -5.93 7.77
CA PRO A 14 -10.54 -4.85 7.06
C PRO A 14 -9.33 -5.38 6.27
N LEU A 15 -9.27 -6.67 5.98
CA LEU A 15 -8.17 -7.36 5.34
C LEU A 15 -8.57 -7.81 3.94
N PHE A 16 -7.67 -7.65 2.97
CA PHE A 16 -7.88 -8.13 1.61
C PHE A 16 -6.57 -8.62 1.00
N PRO A 17 -6.61 -9.66 0.15
CA PRO A 17 -5.44 -10.15 -0.57
C PRO A 17 -5.11 -9.26 -1.77
N VAL A 18 -3.83 -9.17 -2.11
CA VAL A 18 -3.34 -8.51 -3.34
C VAL A 18 -2.25 -9.37 -3.99
N LEU A 19 -2.37 -9.60 -5.30
CA LEU A 19 -1.34 -10.22 -6.13
C LEU A 19 -0.43 -9.15 -6.72
N VAL A 20 0.88 -9.34 -6.63
CA VAL A 20 1.87 -8.39 -7.17
C VAL A 20 2.07 -8.62 -8.67
N HIS A 21 1.85 -7.57 -9.46
CA HIS A 21 2.11 -7.53 -10.90
C HIS A 21 3.29 -6.63 -11.25
N GLY A 22 4.18 -7.13 -12.10
CA GLY A 22 5.35 -6.39 -12.58
C GLY A 22 6.51 -6.28 -11.57
N PRO A 23 7.61 -5.64 -11.98
CA PRO A 23 8.87 -5.65 -11.23
C PRO A 23 9.12 -4.41 -10.36
N SER A 24 8.16 -3.49 -10.23
CA SER A 24 8.44 -2.16 -9.65
C SER A 24 8.84 -2.18 -8.17
N MET A 25 8.53 -3.25 -7.46
CA MET A 25 8.85 -3.43 -6.05
C MET A 25 10.02 -4.40 -5.82
N ALA A 26 10.70 -4.86 -6.88
CA ALA A 26 11.88 -5.69 -6.74
C ALA A 26 13.04 -4.88 -6.11
N PRO A 27 13.85 -5.46 -5.20
CA PRO A 27 13.86 -6.86 -4.79
C PRO A 27 12.90 -7.21 -3.64
N THR A 28 12.27 -6.22 -2.99
CA THR A 28 11.41 -6.44 -1.82
C THR A 28 10.23 -7.35 -2.12
N LEU A 29 9.55 -7.11 -3.24
CA LEU A 29 8.45 -7.93 -3.75
C LEU A 29 8.70 -8.31 -5.21
N ARG A 30 8.34 -9.55 -5.56
CA ARG A 30 8.45 -10.07 -6.92
C ARG A 30 7.06 -10.25 -7.52
N HIS A 31 7.02 -10.27 -8.84
CA HIS A 31 5.81 -10.68 -9.55
C HIS A 31 5.34 -12.05 -9.04
N GLY A 32 4.04 -12.17 -8.76
CA GLY A 32 3.44 -13.39 -8.20
C GLY A 32 3.43 -13.46 -6.67
N ASP A 33 4.08 -12.53 -5.95
CA ASP A 33 3.97 -12.46 -4.49
C ASP A 33 2.51 -12.13 -4.10
N MET A 34 2.00 -12.79 -3.06
CA MET A 34 0.68 -12.51 -2.50
C MET A 34 0.78 -11.81 -1.14
N LEU A 35 0.06 -10.70 -1.02
CA LEU A 35 0.14 -9.76 0.09
C LEU A 35 -1.16 -9.75 0.88
N LEU A 36 -1.04 -9.70 2.21
CA LEU A 36 -2.17 -9.40 3.08
C LEU A 36 -2.18 -7.91 3.38
N VAL A 37 -3.26 -7.23 3.03
CA VAL A 37 -3.37 -5.77 3.12
C VAL A 37 -4.49 -5.39 4.08
N ARG A 38 -4.24 -4.41 4.94
CA ARG A 38 -5.24 -3.85 5.87
C ARG A 38 -5.72 -2.48 5.42
N ARG A 39 -7.04 -2.32 5.27
CA ARG A 39 -7.70 -1.01 5.15
C ARG A 39 -7.80 -0.35 6.52
N GLY A 40 -7.36 0.90 6.62
CA GLY A 40 -7.44 1.70 7.85
C GLY A 40 -6.72 1.10 9.06
N GLY A 41 -7.17 1.52 10.25
CA GLY A 41 -6.65 1.06 11.53
C GLY A 41 -5.45 1.85 12.02
N ARG A 42 -4.27 1.67 11.41
CA ARG A 42 -3.04 2.35 11.85
C ARG A 42 -2.60 3.41 10.84
N PRO A 43 -2.01 4.54 11.28
CA PRO A 43 -1.43 5.54 10.39
C PRO A 43 -0.37 4.93 9.46
N VAL A 44 -0.34 5.44 8.24
CA VAL A 44 0.70 5.18 7.25
C VAL A 44 1.95 5.98 7.61
N ARG A 45 3.13 5.38 7.46
CA ARG A 45 4.42 5.98 7.78
C ARG A 45 5.38 5.85 6.61
N THR A 46 6.39 6.73 6.57
CA THR A 46 7.54 6.55 5.67
C THR A 46 8.12 5.14 5.78
N GLY A 47 8.40 4.55 4.63
CA GLY A 47 8.87 3.18 4.50
C GLY A 47 7.78 2.11 4.48
N ASP A 48 6.53 2.42 4.83
CA ASP A 48 5.43 1.45 4.67
C ASP A 48 5.23 1.10 3.19
N VAL A 49 4.98 -0.18 2.91
CA VAL A 49 4.49 -0.63 1.60
C VAL A 49 2.97 -0.57 1.60
N VAL A 50 2.40 0.04 0.58
CA VAL A 50 0.97 0.35 0.52
C VAL A 50 0.37 -0.04 -0.83
N VAL A 51 -0.93 -0.33 -0.80
CA VAL A 51 -1.78 -0.33 -1.98
C VAL A 51 -2.41 1.05 -2.10
N ALA A 52 -2.27 1.69 -3.26
CA ALA A 52 -2.71 3.06 -3.47
C ALA A 52 -3.25 3.28 -4.88
N ARG A 53 -3.82 4.46 -5.11
CA ARG A 53 -4.22 4.96 -6.43
C ARG A 53 -3.56 6.32 -6.64
N PHE A 54 -2.92 6.52 -7.78
CA PHE A 54 -2.45 7.86 -8.16
C PHE A 54 -3.65 8.72 -8.52
N ARG A 55 -3.66 9.99 -8.10
CA ARG A 55 -4.77 10.91 -8.43
C ARG A 55 -4.92 11.15 -9.93
N SER A 56 -3.81 11.13 -10.66
CA SER A 56 -3.78 11.21 -12.12
C SER A 56 -4.20 9.92 -12.83
N ARG A 57 -4.25 8.78 -12.12
CA ARG A 57 -4.66 7.46 -12.64
C ARG A 57 -5.52 6.71 -11.62
N PRO A 58 -6.74 7.19 -11.32
CA PRO A 58 -7.55 6.66 -10.22
C PRO A 58 -8.08 5.23 -10.49
N GLY A 59 -8.09 4.78 -11.73
CA GLY A 59 -8.53 3.43 -12.12
C GLY A 59 -7.52 2.31 -11.80
N LEU A 60 -6.26 2.64 -11.48
CA LEU A 60 -5.20 1.65 -11.29
C LEU A 60 -4.80 1.52 -9.83
N LEU A 61 -4.86 0.30 -9.29
CA LEU A 61 -4.26 -0.03 -8.00
C LEU A 61 -2.79 -0.36 -8.18
N VAL A 62 -1.94 0.28 -7.38
CA VAL A 62 -0.49 0.06 -7.40
C VAL A 62 0.02 -0.35 -6.03
N VAL A 63 1.09 -1.14 -6.01
CA VAL A 63 1.86 -1.43 -4.79
C VAL A 63 3.15 -0.65 -4.85
N LYS A 64 3.38 0.25 -3.89
CA LYS A 64 4.55 1.13 -3.82
C LYS A 64 4.99 1.35 -2.37
N ARG A 65 6.20 1.89 -2.17
CA ARG A 65 6.70 2.30 -0.86
C ARG A 65 6.47 3.78 -0.61
N VAL A 66 6.07 4.11 0.61
CA VAL A 66 5.87 5.49 1.05
C VAL A 66 7.21 6.19 1.25
N ARG A 67 7.45 7.28 0.52
CA ARG A 67 8.62 8.14 0.72
C ARG A 67 8.34 9.29 1.68
N ARG A 68 7.23 10.01 1.47
CA ARG A 68 6.80 11.14 2.31
C ARG A 68 5.32 11.48 2.09
N ALA A 69 4.72 12.20 3.03
CA ALA A 69 3.43 12.85 2.81
C ALA A 69 3.61 14.05 1.88
N GLN A 70 2.61 14.31 1.02
CA GLN A 70 2.59 15.45 0.11
C GLN A 70 1.16 15.77 -0.30
N ASP A 71 0.78 17.06 -0.31
CA ASP A 71 -0.50 17.58 -0.83
C ASP A 71 -1.74 16.81 -0.34
N GLY A 72 -1.76 16.48 0.96
CA GLY A 72 -2.85 15.71 1.59
C GLY A 72 -2.90 14.22 1.19
N GLY A 73 -1.92 13.72 0.45
CA GLY A 73 -1.74 12.32 0.08
C GLY A 73 -0.30 11.86 0.30
N TRP A 74 0.16 10.96 -0.54
CA TRP A 74 1.47 10.32 -0.39
C TRP A 74 2.29 10.36 -1.68
N TRP A 75 3.57 10.69 -1.52
CA TRP A 75 4.60 10.49 -2.53
C TRP A 75 5.14 9.06 -2.40
N LEU A 76 4.94 8.26 -3.43
CA LEU A 76 5.21 6.83 -3.44
C LEU A 76 6.27 6.49 -4.48
N ILE A 77 7.24 5.67 -4.11
CA ILE A 77 8.35 5.23 -4.97
C ILE A 77 8.38 3.70 -5.04
N GLY A 78 8.71 3.16 -6.21
CA GLY A 78 9.00 1.74 -6.36
C GLY A 78 10.40 1.39 -5.84
N ASP A 79 10.57 0.23 -5.21
CA ASP A 79 11.88 -0.22 -4.74
C ASP A 79 12.84 -0.58 -5.89
N ASN A 80 12.29 -0.79 -7.10
CA ASN A 80 13.08 -0.96 -8.31
C ASN A 80 13.31 0.40 -9.00
N GLY A 81 14.50 0.97 -8.81
CA GLY A 81 14.87 2.27 -9.37
C GLY A 81 14.84 2.37 -10.89
N LEU A 82 14.88 1.24 -11.61
CA LEU A 82 14.81 1.18 -13.08
C LEU A 82 13.37 1.35 -13.61
N VAL A 83 12.37 1.26 -12.73
CA VAL A 83 10.95 1.42 -13.08
C VAL A 83 10.46 2.76 -12.54
N THR A 84 10.03 3.65 -13.44
CA THR A 84 9.60 5.03 -13.11
C THR A 84 8.07 5.19 -13.04
N ASP A 85 7.34 4.08 -13.03
CA ASP A 85 5.88 4.03 -12.92
C ASP A 85 5.43 4.29 -11.47
N ASP A 86 5.78 5.46 -10.92
CA ASP A 86 5.50 5.88 -9.55
C ASP A 86 5.21 7.39 -9.44
N SER A 87 5.32 7.99 -8.25
CA SER A 87 5.00 9.42 -8.08
C SER A 87 5.86 10.35 -8.94
N ARG A 88 7.04 9.94 -9.40
CA ARG A 88 7.83 10.73 -10.36
C ARG A 88 7.09 10.94 -11.69
N ALA A 89 6.27 9.98 -12.10
CA ALA A 89 5.47 10.04 -13.32
C ALA A 89 4.03 10.50 -13.08
N TYR A 90 3.43 10.15 -11.93
CA TYR A 90 1.99 10.32 -11.69
C TYR A 90 1.62 11.26 -10.54
N GLY A 91 2.61 11.77 -9.82
CA GLY A 91 2.40 12.65 -8.68
C GLY A 91 1.82 11.92 -7.47
N VAL A 92 0.97 12.63 -6.73
CA VAL A 92 0.45 12.21 -5.43
C VAL A 92 -0.56 11.07 -5.54
N ALA A 93 -0.52 10.16 -4.58
CA ALA A 93 -1.43 9.03 -4.46
C ALA A 93 -2.21 9.02 -3.15
N ASP A 94 -3.41 8.43 -3.20
CA ASP A 94 -4.25 8.17 -2.04
C ASP A 94 -4.16 6.68 -1.66
N VAL A 95 -3.89 6.42 -0.39
CA VAL A 95 -3.66 5.06 0.13
C VAL A 95 -4.98 4.35 0.37
N VAL A 96 -5.11 3.14 -0.19
CA VAL A 96 -6.25 2.23 0.02
C VAL A 96 -6.02 1.35 1.25
N GLY A 97 -4.78 0.89 1.46
CA GLY A 97 -4.44 0.04 2.59
C GLY A 97 -2.95 -0.22 2.71
N ARG A 98 -2.52 -0.65 3.90
CA ARG A 98 -1.13 -0.98 4.18
C ARG A 98 -0.88 -2.48 4.09
N VAL A 99 0.22 -2.86 3.44
CA VAL A 99 0.67 -4.25 3.39
C VAL A 99 1.18 -4.66 4.77
N LEU A 100 0.65 -5.75 5.31
CA LEU A 100 1.05 -6.31 6.61
C LEU A 100 2.20 -7.31 6.45
N CYS A 101 2.09 -8.19 5.47
CA CYS A 101 3.06 -9.22 5.15
C CYS A 101 2.88 -9.72 3.71
N ARG A 102 3.92 -10.35 3.19
CA ARG A 102 3.79 -11.34 2.12
C ARG A 102 3.39 -12.65 2.78
N TYR A 103 2.30 -13.28 2.35
CA TYR A 103 1.86 -14.57 2.90
C TYR A 103 2.19 -15.75 1.97
N TRP A 104 2.60 -15.49 0.73
CA TRP A 104 3.05 -16.52 -0.22
C TRP A 104 3.95 -15.88 -1.30
N PRO A 105 4.95 -16.59 -1.87
CA PRO A 105 5.40 -17.95 -1.56
C PRO A 105 6.34 -18.06 -0.35
N ARG A 106 6.88 -16.93 0.12
CA ARG A 106 7.80 -16.87 1.26
C ARG A 106 7.19 -15.99 2.35
N PRO A 107 6.41 -16.55 3.29
CA PRO A 107 5.74 -15.77 4.31
C PRO A 107 6.73 -14.91 5.10
N GLY A 108 6.41 -13.64 5.29
CA GLY A 108 7.30 -12.73 6.01
C GLY A 108 6.75 -11.31 6.05
N ARG A 109 7.14 -10.57 7.10
CA ARG A 109 6.90 -9.13 7.16
C ARG A 109 7.82 -8.43 6.16
N LEU A 110 7.36 -7.29 5.65
CA LEU A 110 8.19 -6.45 4.79
C LEU A 110 8.92 -5.44 5.69
N ASP A 111 10.23 -5.35 5.52
CA ASP A 111 11.01 -4.31 6.16
C ASP A 111 10.58 -2.95 5.60
N ARG A 112 10.52 -1.94 6.48
CA ARG A 112 10.20 -0.58 6.06
C ARG A 112 11.30 0.07 5.21
N GLY A 113 12.47 -0.58 5.10
CA GLY A 113 13.70 0.07 4.69
C GLY A 113 14.12 1.06 5.77
N ALA A 114 15.42 1.21 6.00
CA ALA A 114 15.91 2.37 6.74
C ALA A 114 15.42 3.59 5.96
N GLY A 115 14.62 4.45 6.59
CA GLY A 115 14.29 5.73 5.99
C GLY A 115 15.60 6.47 5.79
N SER A 116 16.03 6.68 4.54
CA SER A 116 16.99 7.72 4.24
C SER A 116 16.29 9.06 4.48
N ALA A 117 16.21 9.43 5.76
CA ALA A 117 16.38 10.81 6.15
C ALA A 117 17.84 11.14 5.82
N ASP A 118 18.05 11.58 4.58
CA ASP A 118 19.24 12.26 4.06
C ASP A 118 18.95 12.52 2.58
N GLU A 119 18.27 13.64 2.33
CA GLU A 119 18.80 14.81 1.59
C GLU A 119 17.75 15.93 1.61
#